data_AF-A0A5K0XD05-F1
#
_entry.id   AF-A0A5K0XD05-F1
#
_cell.length_a   1.000
_cell.length_b   1.000
_cell.length_c   1.000
_cell.angle_alpha   90.00
_cell.angle_beta   90.00
_cell.angle_gamma   90.00
#
_symmetry.space_group_name_H-M   'P 1'
#
loop_
_entity.id
_entity.type
_entity.pdbx_description
1 polymer ?
#
loop_
_entity_poly.entity_id
_entity_poly.type
_entity_poly.pdbx_seq_one_letter_code
_entity_poly.pdbx_strand_id
1 'polypeptide(L)'
;PAMCGPAAPAGTAKEGSCRLKVTELRTSGVDVPYEELMVFEKMASLGSCEASCAKNCSCWAAIYNNVSGACYRLDYPVQTLLQVPDGRKSAYVKVVDPPRVMFRRKSWAAAELAVVVIGCAVLVVVLAAIGHMWWLSRRRKYGGSLSEGLAPGPYRDLDESSGGSVELSKA
;
A
#
# COMPACT_ATOMS: atom_id res chain seq x y z
N PRO A 1 14.50 -11.83 -26.26
CA PRO A 1 13.84 -12.36 -25.03
C PRO A 1 12.92 -13.51 -25.47
N ALA A 2 13.03 -14.69 -24.85
CA ALA A 2 12.24 -15.86 -25.25
C ALA A 2 11.00 -16.01 -24.34
N MET A 3 9.86 -16.32 -24.95
CA MET A 3 8.54 -16.37 -24.32
C MET A 3 7.93 -17.76 -24.50
N CYS A 4 8.11 -18.62 -23.51
CA CYS A 4 7.47 -19.94 -23.49
C CYS A 4 6.03 -19.82 -22.98
N GLY A 5 5.08 -20.44 -23.70
CA GLY A 5 3.74 -20.69 -23.15
C GLY A 5 3.73 -21.91 -22.21
N PRO A 6 2.63 -22.17 -21.49
CA PRO A 6 2.47 -23.31 -20.59
C PRO A 6 2.47 -24.68 -21.30
N ALA A 7 2.34 -24.70 -22.64
CA ALA A 7 2.38 -25.91 -23.46
C ALA A 7 3.77 -26.26 -24.02
N ALA A 8 4.84 -25.54 -23.62
CA ALA A 8 6.19 -25.85 -24.04
C ALA A 8 6.66 -27.18 -23.38
N PRO A 9 7.16 -28.16 -24.16
CA PRO A 9 7.73 -29.37 -23.57
C PRO A 9 8.94 -28.99 -22.72
N ALA A 10 8.96 -29.48 -21.47
CA ALA A 10 10.06 -29.32 -20.54
C ALA A 10 11.32 -29.98 -21.11
N GLY A 11 12.12 -29.25 -21.88
CA GLY A 11 13.36 -29.78 -22.46
C GLY A 11 13.97 -29.02 -23.63
N THR A 12 13.28 -28.07 -24.25
CA THR A 12 13.85 -27.31 -25.40
C THR A 12 14.35 -25.91 -25.04
N ALA A 13 14.14 -25.46 -23.81
CA ALA A 13 14.71 -24.21 -23.32
C ALA A 13 16.02 -24.50 -22.61
N LYS A 14 17.15 -24.00 -23.14
CA LYS A 14 18.37 -23.82 -22.33
C LYS A 14 17.95 -23.20 -21.00
N GLU A 15 18.32 -23.90 -19.93
CA GLU A 15 18.02 -23.61 -18.53
C GLU A 15 18.37 -22.15 -18.21
N GLY A 16 17.43 -21.23 -18.43
CA GLY A 16 17.67 -19.79 -18.28
C GLY A 16 16.88 -18.82 -19.15
N SER A 17 16.22 -19.24 -20.24
CA SER A 17 15.69 -18.28 -21.24
C SER A 17 14.18 -17.96 -21.17
N CYS A 18 13.38 -18.64 -20.36
CA CYS A 18 11.94 -18.35 -20.21
C CYS A 18 11.63 -17.87 -18.78
N ARG A 19 11.98 -16.60 -18.48
CA ARG A 19 11.71 -15.96 -17.17
C ARG A 19 10.56 -14.95 -17.18
N LEU A 20 9.98 -14.66 -18.34
CA LEU A 20 8.91 -13.67 -18.45
C LEU A 20 7.56 -14.33 -18.24
N LYS A 21 6.74 -13.74 -17.36
CA LYS A 21 5.35 -14.12 -17.21
C LYS A 21 4.60 -13.67 -18.46
N VAL A 22 3.97 -14.62 -19.14
CA VAL A 22 3.25 -14.40 -20.40
C VAL A 22 1.77 -14.59 -20.16
N THR A 23 0.97 -13.66 -20.67
CA THR A 23 -0.47 -13.79 -20.77
C THR A 23 -0.83 -14.09 -22.23
N GLU A 24 -1.60 -15.15 -22.45
CA GLU A 24 -2.10 -15.51 -23.78
C GLU A 24 -3.41 -14.79 -24.05
N LEU A 25 -3.50 -14.08 -25.16
CA LEU A 25 -4.70 -13.41 -25.64
C LEU A 25 -5.16 -14.05 -26.95
N ARG A 26 -6.46 -14.28 -27.05
CA ARG A 26 -7.14 -14.77 -28.26
C ARG A 26 -8.13 -13.71 -28.70
N THR A 27 -7.98 -13.21 -29.92
CA THR A 27 -8.86 -12.19 -30.48
C THR A 27 -9.29 -12.58 -31.89
N SER A 28 -10.53 -12.24 -32.25
CA SER A 28 -11.07 -12.44 -33.60
C SER A 28 -11.18 -11.11 -34.34
N GLY A 29 -11.15 -11.17 -35.67
CA GLY A 29 -11.27 -9.99 -36.51
C GLY A 29 -10.03 -9.11 -36.42
N VAL A 30 -8.86 -9.72 -36.62
CA VAL A 30 -7.57 -9.04 -36.58
C VAL A 30 -6.79 -9.29 -37.85
N ASP A 31 -6.13 -8.25 -38.35
CA ASP A 31 -5.30 -8.28 -39.54
C ASP A 31 -3.91 -7.70 -39.26
N VAL A 32 -2.92 -8.17 -40.02
CA VAL A 32 -1.54 -7.71 -39.91
C VAL A 32 -1.22 -6.78 -41.09
N PRO A 33 -0.55 -5.66 -40.86
CA PRO A 33 0.01 -4.91 -41.97
C PRO A 33 1.01 -5.79 -42.73
N TYR A 34 0.95 -5.76 -44.07
CA TYR A 34 1.88 -6.45 -44.98
C TYR A 34 1.82 -7.98 -45.01
N GLU A 35 0.61 -8.57 -45.01
CA GLU A 35 0.44 -10.03 -45.15
C GLU A 35 1.15 -10.65 -46.36
N GLU A 36 1.28 -9.92 -47.46
CA GLU A 36 1.90 -10.41 -48.69
C GLU A 36 3.42 -10.66 -48.59
N LEU A 37 4.07 -10.02 -47.63
CA LEU A 37 5.51 -10.14 -47.40
C LEU A 37 5.84 -11.17 -46.31
N MET A 38 4.82 -11.74 -45.67
CA MET A 38 5.01 -12.68 -44.58
C MET A 38 4.97 -14.12 -45.07
N VAL A 39 5.94 -14.90 -44.58
CA VAL A 39 5.95 -16.35 -44.78
C VAL A 39 4.78 -16.94 -43.99
N PHE A 40 3.85 -17.58 -44.70
CA PHE A 40 2.74 -18.29 -44.10
C PHE A 40 2.94 -19.80 -44.23
N GLU A 41 2.43 -20.53 -43.25
CA GLU A 41 2.38 -21.98 -43.27
C GLU A 41 0.92 -22.41 -43.41
N LYS A 42 0.62 -23.36 -44.30
CA LYS A 42 -0.74 -23.89 -44.41
C LYS A 42 -0.99 -24.87 -43.27
N MET A 43 -2.00 -24.57 -42.46
CA MET A 43 -2.36 -25.36 -41.29
C MET A 43 -3.83 -25.79 -41.38
N ALA A 44 -4.09 -27.05 -41.03
CA ALA A 44 -5.43 -27.63 -41.10
C ALA A 44 -6.42 -27.03 -40.09
N SER A 45 -5.93 -26.43 -39.00
CA SER A 45 -6.77 -25.84 -37.97
C SER A 45 -6.09 -24.70 -37.22
N LEU A 46 -6.91 -23.81 -36.65
CA LEU A 46 -6.52 -22.75 -35.73
C LEU A 46 -5.68 -23.29 -34.56
N GLY A 47 -6.12 -24.40 -33.95
CA GLY A 47 -5.42 -25.01 -32.83
C GLY A 47 -4.00 -25.49 -33.18
N SER A 48 -3.77 -25.94 -34.41
CA SER A 48 -2.43 -26.31 -34.88
C SER A 48 -1.52 -25.08 -35.01
N CYS A 49 -2.07 -23.96 -35.50
CA CYS A 49 -1.36 -22.68 -35.60
C CYS A 49 -0.99 -22.14 -34.21
N GLU A 50 -1.94 -22.15 -33.27
CA GLU A 50 -1.69 -21.78 -31.86
C GLU A 50 -0.63 -22.66 -31.22
N ALA A 51 -0.76 -23.99 -31.36
CA ALA A 51 0.17 -24.94 -30.76
C ALA A 51 1.59 -24.79 -31.33
N SER A 52 1.72 -24.50 -32.63
CA SER A 52 3.02 -24.21 -33.26
C SER A 52 3.66 -22.98 -32.63
N CYS A 53 2.92 -21.89 -32.42
CA CYS A 53 3.44 -20.70 -31.76
C CYS A 53 3.69 -20.91 -30.26
N ALA A 54 2.84 -21.63 -29.55
CA ALA A 54 2.99 -21.90 -28.13
C ALA A 54 4.27 -22.70 -27.82
N LYS A 55 4.62 -23.65 -28.69
CA LYS A 55 5.86 -24.45 -28.61
C LYS A 55 7.12 -23.65 -28.92
N ASN A 56 7.01 -22.61 -29.75
CA ASN A 56 8.15 -21.78 -30.16
C ASN A 56 8.33 -20.58 -29.22
N CYS A 57 9.46 -20.53 -28.53
CA CYS A 57 9.76 -19.47 -27.57
C CYS A 57 10.09 -18.12 -28.24
N SER A 58 10.41 -18.12 -29.54
CA SER A 58 10.57 -16.90 -30.35
C SER A 58 9.25 -16.33 -30.82
N CYS A 59 8.17 -17.13 -30.84
CA CYS A 59 6.90 -16.69 -31.38
C CYS A 59 6.17 -15.79 -30.39
N TRP A 60 5.84 -14.58 -30.85
CA TRP A 60 5.08 -13.58 -30.11
C TRP A 60 3.59 -13.65 -30.45
N ALA A 61 3.25 -13.91 -31.71
CA ALA A 61 1.87 -14.02 -32.12
C ALA A 61 1.70 -14.97 -33.32
N ALA A 62 0.49 -15.49 -33.48
CA ALA A 62 0.10 -16.32 -34.61
C ALA A 62 -1.29 -15.93 -35.07
N ILE A 63 -1.47 -15.76 -36.39
CA ILE A 63 -2.74 -15.32 -36.98
C ILE A 63 -3.18 -16.36 -37.97
N TYR A 64 -4.38 -16.89 -37.75
CA TYR A 64 -4.98 -17.91 -38.58
C TYR A 64 -6.11 -17.33 -39.42
N ASN A 65 -6.06 -17.60 -40.72
CA ASN A 65 -7.13 -17.25 -41.64
C ASN A 65 -8.00 -18.50 -41.88
N ASN A 66 -9.25 -18.46 -41.43
CA ASN A 66 -10.19 -19.57 -41.54
C ASN A 66 -10.61 -19.87 -43.00
N VAL A 67 -10.41 -18.93 -43.93
CA VAL A 67 -10.79 -19.08 -45.34
C VAL A 67 -9.68 -19.76 -46.14
N SER A 68 -8.44 -19.28 -46.01
CA SER A 68 -7.30 -19.80 -46.77
C SER A 68 -6.56 -20.95 -46.07
N GLY A 69 -6.81 -21.14 -44.76
CA GLY A 69 -6.04 -22.05 -43.91
C GLY A 69 -4.60 -21.58 -43.68
N ALA A 70 -4.29 -20.31 -43.97
CA ALA A 70 -2.97 -19.74 -43.77
C ALA A 70 -2.75 -19.39 -42.29
N CYS A 71 -1.60 -19.83 -41.76
CA CYS A 71 -1.09 -19.47 -40.43
C CYS A 71 0.11 -18.55 -40.60
N TYR A 72 -0.03 -17.31 -40.16
CA TYR A 72 1.06 -16.32 -40.12
C TYR A 72 1.68 -16.35 -38.73
N ARG A 73 2.94 -16.75 -38.63
CA ARG A 73 3.68 -16.78 -37.36
C ARG A 73 4.55 -15.53 -37.26
N LEU A 74 4.42 -14.82 -36.15
CA LEU A 74 5.13 -13.57 -35.88
C LEU A 74 6.18 -13.84 -34.80
N ASP A 75 7.44 -13.91 -35.24
CA ASP A 75 8.61 -14.13 -34.39
C ASP A 75 9.21 -12.82 -33.84
N TYR A 76 8.54 -11.69 -34.07
CA TYR A 76 8.94 -10.35 -33.62
C TYR A 76 7.85 -9.72 -32.73
N PRO A 77 8.22 -8.77 -31.84
CA PRO A 77 7.25 -8.12 -30.96
C PRO A 77 6.22 -7.31 -31.76
N VAL A 78 4.98 -7.77 -31.71
CA VAL A 78 3.84 -7.07 -32.30
C VAL A 78 3.45 -5.88 -31.43
N GLN A 79 3.55 -4.67 -31.98
CA GLN A 79 3.10 -3.45 -31.30
C GLN A 79 1.70 -3.03 -31.75
N THR A 80 1.35 -3.34 -33.00
CA THR A 80 0.08 -2.94 -33.61
C THR A 80 -0.56 -4.11 -34.36
N LEU A 81 -1.87 -4.19 -34.23
CA LEU A 81 -2.74 -5.15 -34.92
C LEU A 81 -3.96 -4.36 -35.41
N LEU A 82 -4.39 -4.61 -36.64
CA LEU A 82 -5.54 -3.92 -37.21
C LEU A 82 -6.81 -4.69 -36.87
N GLN A 83 -7.77 -4.03 -36.22
CA GLN A 83 -9.08 -4.64 -35.99
C GLN A 83 -9.89 -4.57 -37.29
N VAL A 84 -10.32 -5.72 -37.79
CA VAL A 84 -11.14 -5.85 -39.00
C VAL A 84 -12.48 -6.50 -38.62
N PRO A 85 -13.62 -5.94 -39.06
CA PRO A 85 -14.94 -6.45 -38.69
C PRO A 85 -15.22 -7.86 -39.23
N ASP A 86 -14.47 -8.32 -40.23
CA ASP A 86 -14.79 -9.54 -40.96
C ASP A 86 -14.63 -10.84 -40.15
N GLY A 87 -14.01 -10.84 -38.96
CA GLY A 87 -13.94 -12.03 -38.08
C GLY A 87 -13.26 -13.29 -38.68
N ARG A 88 -12.90 -13.26 -39.97
CA ARG A 88 -12.33 -14.37 -40.75
C ARG A 88 -10.93 -14.76 -40.28
N LYS A 89 -10.24 -13.83 -39.63
CA LYS A 89 -8.89 -13.99 -39.10
C LYS A 89 -8.94 -13.95 -37.59
N SER A 90 -8.25 -14.89 -36.95
CA SER A 90 -8.14 -15.00 -35.49
C SER A 90 -6.67 -14.94 -35.09
N ALA A 91 -6.36 -14.10 -34.12
CA ALA A 91 -5.02 -13.89 -33.60
C ALA A 91 -4.86 -14.53 -32.21
N TYR A 92 -3.74 -15.21 -32.04
CA TYR A 92 -3.20 -15.68 -30.78
C TYR A 92 -1.96 -14.85 -30.47
N VAL A 93 -1.93 -14.16 -29.33
CA VAL A 93 -0.86 -13.22 -28.96
C VAL A 93 -0.34 -13.54 -27.58
N LYS A 94 0.98 -13.64 -27.45
CA LYS A 94 1.70 -13.72 -26.18
C LYS A 94 2.08 -12.32 -25.73
N VAL A 95 1.46 -11.85 -24.66
CA VAL A 95 1.76 -10.55 -24.07
C VAL A 95 2.71 -10.75 -22.89
N VAL A 96 3.81 -10.01 -22.89
CA VAL A 96 4.70 -9.93 -21.73
C VAL A 96 3.96 -9.15 -20.65
N ASP A 97 3.69 -9.78 -19.51
CA ASP A 97 3.27 -9.00 -18.36
C ASP A 97 4.44 -8.07 -18.01
N PRO A 98 4.26 -6.74 -18.02
CA PRO A 98 5.30 -5.87 -17.49
C PRO A 98 5.57 -6.33 -16.05
N PRO A 99 6.84 -6.32 -15.59
CA PRO A 99 7.10 -6.56 -14.18
C PRO A 99 6.17 -5.61 -13.43
N ARG A 100 5.32 -6.17 -12.55
CA ARG A 100 4.55 -5.35 -11.63
C ARG A 100 5.61 -4.66 -10.79
N VAL A 101 6.03 -3.47 -11.23
CA VAL A 101 6.53 -2.46 -10.34
C VAL A 101 5.33 -2.18 -9.47
N MET A 102 5.18 -2.99 -8.42
CA MET A 102 4.55 -2.52 -7.22
C MET A 102 5.38 -1.29 -6.89
N PHE A 103 4.93 -0.13 -7.35
CA PHE A 103 5.02 1.05 -6.53
C PHE A 103 4.36 0.61 -5.24
N ARG A 104 5.18 0.06 -4.36
CA ARG A 104 4.90 -0.08 -2.96
C ARG A 104 4.73 1.37 -2.58
N ARG A 105 3.50 1.89 -2.73
CA ARG A 105 3.06 3.10 -2.08
C ARG A 105 3.23 2.74 -0.63
N LYS A 106 4.44 2.98 -0.11
CA LYS A 106 4.68 3.06 1.32
C LYS A 106 3.58 3.99 1.76
N SER A 107 2.60 3.47 2.49
CA SER A 107 1.43 4.23 2.92
C SER A 107 1.90 5.22 3.99
N TRP A 108 2.68 6.22 3.58
CA TRP A 108 3.09 7.33 4.43
C TRP A 108 1.91 8.24 4.76
N ALA A 109 0.77 8.08 4.05
CA ALA A 109 -0.50 8.71 4.37
C ALA A 109 -1.17 8.20 5.67
N ALA A 110 -0.77 7.05 6.23
CA ALA A 110 -1.33 6.56 7.49
C ALA A 110 -0.58 7.08 8.74
N ALA A 111 0.68 7.49 8.59
CA ALA A 111 1.49 8.00 9.70
C ALA A 111 1.15 9.46 10.03
N GLU A 112 0.85 10.28 9.02
CA GLU A 112 0.53 11.70 9.20
C GLU A 112 -0.80 11.90 9.94
N LEU A 113 -1.81 11.05 9.68
CA LEU A 113 -3.09 11.12 10.40
C LEU A 113 -2.96 10.75 11.89
N ALA A 114 -2.08 9.80 12.23
CA ALA A 114 -1.87 9.41 13.62
C ALA A 114 -1.20 10.53 14.43
N VAL A 115 -0.21 11.23 13.86
CA VAL A 115 0.48 12.35 14.52
C VAL A 115 -0.46 13.52 14.76
N VAL A 116 -1.29 13.88 13.78
CA VAL A 116 -2.26 14.97 13.91
C VAL A 116 -3.31 14.65 14.99
N VAL A 117 -3.85 13.44 15.00
CA VAL A 117 -4.87 13.04 16.00
C VAL A 117 -4.31 13.05 17.42
N ILE A 118 -3.10 12.53 17.63
CA ILE A 118 -2.46 12.53 18.95
C ILE A 118 -2.15 13.98 19.40
N GLY A 119 -1.65 14.83 18.49
CA GLY A 119 -1.38 16.23 18.76
C GLY A 119 -2.63 17.01 19.19
N CYS A 120 -3.74 16.84 18.47
CA CYS A 120 -5.01 17.47 18.81
C CYS A 120 -5.55 17.00 20.17
N ALA A 121 -5.46 15.71 20.47
CA ALA A 121 -5.93 15.17 21.75
C ALA A 121 -5.17 15.76 22.95
N VAL A 122 -3.83 15.88 22.86
CA VAL A 122 -3.01 16.49 23.91
C VAL A 122 -3.36 17.96 24.12
N LEU A 123 -3.54 18.73 23.03
CA LEU A 123 -3.90 20.15 23.12
C LEU A 123 -5.24 20.37 23.83
N VAL A 124 -6.25 19.55 23.55
CA VAL A 124 -7.57 19.65 24.20
C VAL A 124 -7.46 19.40 25.70
N VAL A 125 -6.68 18.40 26.12
CA VAL A 125 -6.49 18.08 27.55
C VAL A 125 -5.78 19.22 28.28
N VAL A 126 -4.75 19.81 27.67
CA VAL A 126 -4.02 20.94 28.26
C VAL A 126 -4.92 22.16 28.44
N LEU A 127 -5.72 22.50 27.43
CA LEU A 127 -6.66 23.63 27.51
C LEU A 127 -7.74 23.40 28.57
N ALA A 128 -8.27 22.18 28.66
CA ALA A 128 -9.24 21.81 29.68
C ALA A 128 -8.64 21.89 31.10
N ALA A 129 -7.40 21.42 31.29
CA ALA A 129 -6.70 21.50 32.58
C ALA A 129 -6.42 22.96 33.00
N ILE A 130 -5.96 23.80 32.06
CA ILE A 130 -5.75 25.23 32.32
C ILE A 130 -7.08 25.89 32.69
N GLY A 131 -8.15 25.67 31.92
CA GLY A 131 -9.48 26.21 32.21
C GLY A 131 -9.99 25.78 33.59
N HIS A 132 -9.83 24.50 33.93
CA HIS A 132 -10.22 23.95 35.23
C HIS A 132 -9.42 24.56 36.38
N MET A 133 -8.10 24.67 36.25
CA MET A 133 -7.25 25.31 37.26
C MET A 133 -7.58 26.81 37.42
N TRP A 134 -7.87 27.50 36.33
CA TRP A 134 -8.28 28.91 36.37
C TRP A 134 -9.64 29.09 37.04
N TRP A 135 -10.58 28.19 36.78
CA TRP A 135 -11.89 28.19 37.41
C TRP A 135 -11.81 27.90 38.92
N LEU A 136 -11.02 26.90 39.32
CA LEU A 136 -10.75 26.62 40.73
C LEU A 136 -10.03 27.79 41.42
N SER A 137 -9.08 28.43 40.74
CA SER A 137 -8.37 29.59 41.29
C SER A 137 -9.28 30.82 41.42
N ARG A 138 -10.25 31.01 40.50
CA ARG A 138 -11.31 32.01 40.65
C ARG A 138 -12.25 31.69 41.80
N ARG A 139 -12.61 30.42 42.00
CA ARG A 139 -13.38 29.99 43.17
C ARG A 139 -12.63 30.21 44.48
N ARG A 140 -11.29 30.02 44.50
CA ARG A 140 -10.45 30.37 45.65
C ARG A 140 -10.37 31.88 45.90
N LYS A 141 -10.37 32.70 44.85
CA LYS A 141 -10.39 34.18 44.99
C LYS A 141 -11.74 34.75 45.44
N TYR A 142 -12.84 34.00 45.30
CA TYR A 142 -14.16 34.35 45.87
C TYR A 142 -14.48 33.62 47.19
N GLY A 143 -13.55 32.79 47.70
CA GLY A 143 -13.70 32.02 48.93
C GLY A 143 -12.48 32.10 49.84
N GLY A 144 -11.69 33.18 49.73
CA GLY A 144 -10.52 33.45 50.57
C GLY A 144 -10.86 34.36 51.74
N SER A 145 -11.90 34.04 52.54
CA SER A 145 -12.13 34.63 53.87
C SER A 145 -13.21 33.84 54.63
N LEU A 146 -12.88 32.61 55.05
CA LEU A 146 -13.39 32.05 56.32
C LEU A 146 -12.61 30.78 56.66
N SER A 147 -11.40 30.94 57.18
CA SER A 147 -10.86 30.00 58.17
C SER A 147 -9.73 30.66 58.95
N GLU A 148 -10.04 31.80 59.58
CA GLU A 148 -9.35 32.26 60.77
C GLU A 148 -10.43 32.51 61.84
N GLY A 149 -10.43 31.67 62.88
CA GLY A 149 -11.08 31.94 64.16
C GLY A 149 -12.28 31.07 64.55
N LEU A 150 -12.03 29.87 65.09
CA LEU A 150 -12.50 29.42 66.43
C LEU A 150 -12.04 27.96 66.71
N ALA A 151 -11.07 27.84 67.62
CA ALA A 151 -10.30 26.65 68.03
C ALA A 151 -11.02 25.75 69.08
N PRO A 152 -10.44 24.60 69.54
CA PRO A 152 -9.61 24.66 70.77
C PRO A 152 -8.47 23.60 70.96
N GLY A 153 -7.28 24.06 71.42
CA GLY A 153 -6.39 23.46 72.46
C GLY A 153 -5.40 22.31 72.14
N PRO A 154 -4.30 22.10 72.90
CA PRO A 154 -3.80 22.85 74.09
C PRO A 154 -2.32 23.32 73.97
N TYR A 155 -2.08 24.63 74.03
CA TYR A 155 -0.77 25.16 74.44
C TYR A 155 -0.83 25.40 75.94
N ARG A 156 0.05 24.73 76.68
CA ARG A 156 0.11 24.81 78.14
C ARG A 156 0.54 26.21 78.57
N ASP A 157 -0.18 26.65 79.58
CA ASP A 157 -0.11 27.89 80.33
C ASP A 157 1.32 28.33 80.62
N LEU A 158 1.64 29.58 80.28
CA LEU A 158 2.55 30.36 81.10
C LEU A 158 1.68 30.90 82.23
N ASP A 159 1.62 30.15 83.33
CA ASP A 159 1.14 30.67 84.60
C ASP A 159 2.27 31.46 85.25
N GLU A 160 2.03 32.75 85.31
CA GLU A 160 2.81 33.77 85.96
C GLU A 160 2.58 33.65 87.47
N SER A 161 3.29 32.74 88.14
CA SER A 161 3.37 32.79 89.60
C SER A 161 4.30 33.92 90.02
N SER A 162 3.68 35.07 90.23
CA SER A 162 3.91 35.93 91.39
C SER A 162 4.41 35.15 92.63
N GLY A 163 5.42 35.70 93.33
CA GLY A 163 5.58 35.52 94.78
C GLY A 163 6.84 34.79 95.28
N GLY A 164 7.73 35.55 95.93
CA GLY A 164 8.77 35.08 96.89
C GLY A 164 10.08 34.61 96.24
N SER A 165 11.19 35.36 96.25
CA SER A 165 12.00 35.82 97.38
C SER A 165 12.37 34.73 98.38
N VAL A 166 13.67 34.75 98.73
CA VAL A 166 14.39 34.06 99.81
C VAL A 166 14.87 32.62 99.47
N GLU A 167 16.12 32.21 99.65
CA GLU A 167 17.14 32.68 100.60
C GLU A 167 18.58 32.64 100.04
N LEU A 168 19.31 33.68 100.43
CA LEU A 168 20.75 33.70 100.60
C LEU A 168 21.11 32.85 101.82
N SER A 169 22.17 32.03 101.76
CA SER A 169 23.00 31.83 102.95
C SER A 169 24.44 31.46 102.63
N LYS A 170 25.28 31.93 103.55
CA LYS A 170 26.71 32.22 103.51
C LYS A 170 27.45 31.21 104.40
N ALA A 171 28.66 30.83 104.03
CA ALA A 171 29.81 30.64 104.92
C ALA A 171 31.08 30.50 104.07
#